data_AF-A0A7X8V9F8-F1
#
_entry.id   AF-A0A7X8V9F8-F1
#
_cell.length_a   1.000
_cell.length_b   1.000
_cell.length_c   1.000
_cell.angle_alpha   90.00
_cell.angle_beta   90.00
_cell.angle_gamma   90.00
#
_symmetry.space_group_name_H-M   'P 1'
#
loop_
_entity.id
_entity.type
_entity.pdbx_description
1 polymer ?
#
loop_
_entity_poly.entity_id
_entity_poly.type
_entity_poly.pdbx_seq_one_letter_code
_entity_poly.pdbx_strand_id
1 'polypeptide(L)'
;MKSRTFGDVSVEQMVKLINDYIQKEKGYEYKISIGTDSQNKSLTKVVIVVAVHRVGKGGIFFYDIKYVPRISSIRQKIYYETTLSLELASLISQSFAEQNIQQDIEIHADIGINKRGKTYELINEITGWIKGAGYRYQIKPYSTTASCIADRLSK
;
A
#
# COMPACT_ATOMS: atom_id res chain seq x y z
N MET A 1 -5.91 9.10 8.15
CA MET A 1 -6.43 8.09 7.20
C MET A 1 -7.94 8.30 7.03
N LYS A 2 -8.48 8.04 5.85
CA LYS A 2 -9.91 8.09 5.51
C LYS A 2 -10.41 6.70 5.15
N SER A 3 -11.64 6.36 5.50
CA SER A 3 -12.30 5.12 5.13
C SER A 3 -13.77 5.37 4.78
N ARG A 4 -14.29 4.68 3.76
CA ARG A 4 -15.73 4.72 3.46
C ARG A 4 -16.58 4.07 4.55
N THR A 5 -16.00 3.14 5.31
CA THR A 5 -16.71 2.36 6.34
C THR A 5 -16.64 3.03 7.71
N PHE A 6 -15.50 3.66 8.03
CA PHE A 6 -15.20 4.17 9.39
C PHE A 6 -15.02 5.68 9.48
N GLY A 7 -15.10 6.42 8.36
CA GLY A 7 -14.83 7.85 8.34
C GLY A 7 -13.33 8.18 8.46
N ASP A 8 -13.03 9.33 9.06
CA ASP A 8 -11.66 9.78 9.29
C ASP A 8 -11.11 9.17 10.57
N VAL A 9 -9.93 8.55 10.46
CA VAL A 9 -9.26 7.83 11.56
C VAL A 9 -7.77 8.15 11.58
N SER A 10 -7.18 8.14 12.78
CA SER A 10 -5.72 8.14 12.96
C SER A 10 -5.09 6.85 12.42
N VAL A 11 -3.75 6.84 12.29
CA VAL A 11 -3.03 5.63 11.84
C VAL A 11 -3.17 4.51 12.88
N GLU A 12 -3.11 4.85 14.17
CA GLU A 12 -3.27 3.93 15.29
C GLU A 12 -4.68 3.31 15.29
N GLN A 13 -5.70 4.14 15.06
CA GLN A 13 -7.08 3.66 14.93
C GLN A 13 -7.26 2.76 13.70
N MET A 14 -6.66 3.10 12.56
CA MET A 14 -6.67 2.24 11.37
C MET A 14 -6.09 0.86 11.68
N VAL A 15 -4.90 0.80 12.31
CA VAL A 15 -4.24 -0.46 12.67
C VAL A 15 -5.13 -1.30 13.59
N LYS A 16 -5.73 -0.67 14.62
CA LYS A 16 -6.68 -1.34 15.51
C LYS A 16 -7.89 -1.89 14.74
N LEU A 17 -8.49 -1.12 13.85
CA LEU A 17 -9.64 -1.55 13.04
C LEU A 17 -9.29 -2.72 12.11
N ILE A 18 -8.07 -2.74 11.57
CA ILE A 18 -7.58 -3.88 10.76
C ILE A 18 -7.48 -5.13 11.63
N ASN A 19 -6.89 -5.02 12.83
CA ASN A 19 -6.80 -6.14 13.77
C ASN A 19 -8.18 -6.67 14.13
N ASP A 20 -9.11 -5.79 14.51
CA ASP A 20 -10.48 -6.14 14.87
C ASP A 20 -11.20 -6.82 13.69
N TYR A 21 -11.00 -6.34 12.46
CA TYR A 21 -11.59 -6.91 11.26
C TYR A 21 -11.11 -8.34 10.96
N ILE A 22 -9.83 -8.61 11.18
CA ILE A 22 -9.22 -9.95 11.01
C ILE A 22 -9.67 -10.89 12.14
N GLN A 23 -9.61 -10.41 13.38
CA GLN A 23 -9.92 -11.22 14.56
C GLN A 23 -11.40 -11.58 14.67
N LYS A 24 -12.30 -10.74 14.13
CA LYS A 24 -13.74 -11.01 14.11
C LYS A 24 -14.08 -12.34 13.43
N GLU A 25 -13.36 -12.71 12.37
CA GLU A 25 -13.59 -13.96 11.63
C GLU A 25 -12.26 -14.59 11.20
N LYS A 26 -11.58 -15.25 12.14
CA LYS A 26 -10.24 -15.88 11.93
C LYS A 26 -10.23 -17.07 10.96
N GLY A 27 -11.40 -17.60 10.59
CA GLY A 27 -11.52 -18.74 9.67
C GLY A 27 -11.36 -18.41 8.19
N TYR A 28 -11.19 -17.13 7.83
CA TYR A 28 -10.98 -16.70 6.45
C TYR A 28 -9.51 -16.37 6.18
N GLU A 29 -9.13 -16.54 4.91
CA GLU A 29 -7.90 -15.95 4.38
C GLU A 29 -8.07 -14.44 4.19
N TYR A 30 -7.05 -13.68 4.56
CA TYR A 30 -7.00 -12.23 4.35
C TYR A 30 -5.85 -11.88 3.42
N LYS A 31 -6.11 -11.01 2.44
CA LYS A 31 -5.09 -10.42 1.57
C LYS A 31 -4.96 -8.96 1.89
N ILE A 32 -3.81 -8.59 2.45
CA ILE A 32 -3.50 -7.22 2.84
C ILE A 32 -2.54 -6.65 1.81
N SER A 33 -2.95 -5.55 1.17
CA SER A 33 -2.12 -4.87 0.18
C SER A 33 -1.96 -3.40 0.53
N ILE A 34 -0.75 -2.89 0.34
CA ILE A 34 -0.41 -1.49 0.55
C ILE A 34 0.18 -0.95 -0.74
N GLY A 35 -0.34 0.17 -1.23
CA GLY A 35 0.14 0.79 -2.46
C GLY A 35 0.05 2.29 -2.37
N THR A 36 1.00 2.96 -3.00
CA THR A 36 1.05 4.42 -3.08
C THR A 36 1.14 4.83 -4.54
N ASP A 37 0.33 5.81 -4.95
CA ASP A 37 0.43 6.46 -6.27
C ASP A 37 0.64 7.96 -6.09
N SER A 38 1.40 8.57 -6.98
CA SER A 38 1.60 10.01 -6.96
C SER A 38 1.43 10.67 -8.32
N GLN A 39 0.82 11.86 -8.35
CA GLN A 39 0.51 12.62 -9.55
C GLN A 39 0.97 14.07 -9.42
N ASN A 40 1.69 14.55 -10.44
CA ASN A 40 2.21 15.92 -10.47
C ASN A 40 1.15 16.90 -11.01
N LYS A 41 0.75 17.87 -10.19
CA LYS A 41 0.04 19.10 -10.59
C LYS A 41 0.91 20.30 -10.20
N SER A 42 0.39 21.34 -9.56
CA SER A 42 1.24 22.40 -8.96
C SER A 42 2.17 21.81 -7.88
N LEU A 43 1.62 20.94 -7.04
CA LEU A 43 2.31 20.06 -6.09
C LEU A 43 2.20 18.60 -6.55
N THR A 44 3.00 17.71 -5.96
CA THR A 44 2.79 16.27 -6.12
C THR A 44 1.72 15.81 -5.13
N LYS A 45 0.58 15.37 -5.66
CA LYS A 45 -0.47 14.72 -4.87
C LYS A 45 -0.09 13.25 -4.71
N VAL A 46 -0.01 12.77 -3.48
CA VAL A 46 0.38 11.42 -3.13
C VAL A 46 -0.78 10.76 -2.41
N VAL A 47 -1.18 9.58 -2.88
CA VAL A 47 -2.27 8.80 -2.29
C VAL A 47 -1.72 7.47 -1.84
N ILE A 48 -1.80 7.21 -0.55
CA ILE A 48 -1.40 5.93 0.05
C ILE A 48 -2.66 5.15 0.37
N VAL A 49 -2.70 3.86 0.08
CA VAL A 49 -3.85 2.98 0.30
C VAL A 49 -3.42 1.73 1.06
N VAL A 50 -4.19 1.36 2.07
CA VAL A 50 -4.15 0.05 2.74
C VAL A 50 -5.47 -0.65 2.48
N ALA A 51 -5.45 -1.80 1.81
CA ALA A 51 -6.64 -2.58 1.50
C ALA A 51 -6.55 -3.96 2.17
N VAL A 52 -7.61 -4.35 2.85
CA VAL A 52 -7.75 -5.64 3.54
C VAL A 52 -8.93 -6.38 2.93
N HIS A 53 -8.63 -7.39 2.13
CA HIS A 53 -9.62 -8.22 1.46
C HIS A 53 -9.79 -9.54 2.21
N ARG A 54 -11.00 -9.80 2.73
CA ARG A 54 -11.40 -11.11 3.24
C ARG A 54 -11.88 -11.96 2.07
N VAL A 55 -11.15 -13.02 1.74
CA VAL A 55 -11.41 -13.82 0.55
C VAL A 55 -12.83 -14.40 0.59
N GLY A 56 -13.63 -14.09 -0.44
CA GLY A 56 -15.03 -14.54 -0.56
C GLY A 56 -16.07 -13.69 0.18
N LYS A 57 -15.66 -12.62 0.89
CA LYS A 57 -16.58 -11.78 1.71
C LYS A 57 -16.40 -10.26 1.52
N GLY A 58 -15.56 -9.84 0.57
CA GLY A 58 -15.27 -8.42 0.34
C GLY A 58 -14.20 -7.89 1.29
N GLY A 59 -14.09 -6.56 1.42
CA GLY A 59 -12.98 -5.97 2.16
C GLY A 59 -13.22 -4.55 2.62
N ILE A 60 -12.27 -4.05 3.38
CA ILE A 60 -12.18 -2.67 3.83
C ILE A 60 -10.92 -2.04 3.26
N PHE A 61 -10.91 -0.73 3.11
CA PHE A 61 -9.70 0.00 2.76
C PHE A 61 -9.65 1.34 3.48
N PHE A 62 -8.43 1.82 3.60
CA PHE A 62 -8.08 3.11 4.17
C PHE A 62 -7.15 3.81 3.19
N TYR A 63 -7.24 5.14 3.13
CA TYR A 63 -6.33 5.91 2.31
C TYR A 63 -5.97 7.23 2.97
N ASP A 64 -4.86 7.83 2.55
CA ASP A 64 -4.51 9.19 2.91
C ASP A 64 -4.06 9.95 1.68
N ILE A 65 -4.29 11.26 1.68
CA ILE A 65 -3.91 12.15 0.57
C ILE A 65 -2.96 13.21 1.13
N LYS A 66 -1.75 13.24 0.60
CA LYS A 66 -0.71 14.20 0.96
C LYS A 66 -0.37 15.07 -0.25
N TYR A 67 0.03 16.30 0.00
CA TYR A 67 0.60 17.18 -1.01
C TYR A 67 2.03 17.51 -0.63
N VAL A 68 2.96 17.20 -1.52
CA VAL A 68 4.40 17.43 -1.30
C VAL A 68 4.97 18.32 -2.41
N PRO A 69 6.13 18.97 -2.20
CA PRO A 69 6.81 19.68 -3.26
C PRO A 69 6.96 18.81 -4.50
N ARG A 70 6.87 19.44 -5.68
CA ARG A 70 6.82 18.72 -6.95
C ARG A 70 8.04 17.82 -7.14
N ILE A 71 7.81 16.51 -7.26
CA ILE A 71 8.84 15.50 -7.52
C ILE A 71 8.96 15.29 -9.03
N SER A 72 10.01 15.82 -9.65
CA SER A 72 10.21 15.79 -11.11
C SER A 72 10.73 14.44 -11.63
N SER A 73 11.49 13.71 -10.82
CA SER A 73 12.09 12.44 -11.21
C SER A 73 11.16 11.26 -10.97
N ILE A 74 10.93 10.45 -12.02
CA ILE A 74 10.16 9.19 -11.90
C ILE A 74 10.79 8.24 -10.90
N ARG A 75 12.13 8.19 -10.83
CA ARG A 75 12.87 7.40 -9.85
C ARG A 75 12.53 7.89 -8.44
N GLN A 76 12.67 9.19 -8.19
CA GLN A 76 12.34 9.75 -6.87
C GLN A 76 10.88 9.47 -6.46
N LYS A 77 9.92 9.56 -7.40
CA LYS A 77 8.53 9.22 -7.13
C LYS A 77 8.37 7.77 -6.65
N ILE A 78 8.94 6.82 -7.38
CA ILE A 78 8.83 5.39 -7.06
C ILE A 78 9.47 5.07 -5.71
N TYR A 79 10.62 5.70 -5.40
CA TYR A 79 11.23 5.54 -4.08
C TYR A 79 10.37 6.13 -2.97
N TYR A 80 9.81 7.31 -3.19
CA TYR A 80 8.94 7.96 -2.23
C TYR A 80 7.68 7.13 -1.97
N GLU A 81 7.04 6.63 -3.02
CA GLU A 81 5.89 5.71 -2.96
C GLU A 81 6.23 4.40 -2.23
N THR A 82 7.39 3.81 -2.53
CA THR A 82 7.86 2.58 -1.88
C THR A 82 8.13 2.83 -0.39
N THR A 83 8.78 3.95 -0.05
CA THR A 83 9.10 4.33 1.33
C THR A 83 7.82 4.42 2.17
N LEU A 84 6.84 5.18 1.70
CA LEU A 84 5.56 5.37 2.40
C LEU A 84 4.79 4.05 2.58
N SER A 85 4.86 3.17 1.58
CA SER A 85 4.20 1.86 1.65
C SER A 85 4.87 0.95 2.69
N LEU A 86 6.20 0.96 2.75
CA LEU A 86 6.99 0.19 3.73
C LEU A 86 6.82 0.72 5.16
N GLU A 87 6.75 2.05 5.36
CA GLU A 87 6.50 2.65 6.67
C GLU A 87 5.17 2.17 7.26
N LEU A 88 4.09 2.22 6.48
CA LEU A 88 2.78 1.70 6.93
C LEU A 88 2.79 0.19 7.13
N ALA A 89 3.48 -0.56 6.27
CA ALA A 89 3.63 -2.00 6.45
C ALA A 89 4.29 -2.34 7.78
N SER A 90 5.34 -1.60 8.16
CA SER A 90 6.05 -1.79 9.43
C SER A 90 5.15 -1.55 10.63
N LEU A 91 4.32 -0.51 10.61
CA LEU A 91 3.39 -0.21 11.70
C LEU A 91 2.32 -1.31 11.85
N ILE A 92 1.79 -1.80 10.73
CA ILE A 92 0.78 -2.88 10.76
C ILE A 92 1.43 -4.20 11.21
N SER A 93 2.60 -4.55 10.69
CA SER A 93 3.32 -5.77 11.06
C SER A 93 3.74 -5.79 12.52
N GLN A 94 4.18 -4.66 13.08
CA GLN A 94 4.45 -4.55 14.51
C GLN A 94 3.21 -4.89 15.33
N SER A 95 2.06 -4.31 14.97
CA SER A 95 0.80 -4.59 15.67
C SER A 95 0.33 -6.04 15.50
N PHE A 96 0.55 -6.63 14.33
CA PHE A 96 0.26 -8.04 14.10
C PHE A 96 1.11 -8.95 14.99
N ALA A 97 2.38 -8.64 15.16
CA ALA A 97 3.26 -9.38 16.08
C ALA A 97 2.76 -9.28 17.53
N GLU A 98 2.40 -8.07 18.00
CA GLU A 98 1.85 -7.86 19.35
C GLU A 98 0.53 -8.61 19.59
N GLN A 99 -0.28 -8.79 18.56
CA GLN A 99 -1.59 -9.47 18.63
C GLN A 99 -1.57 -10.94 18.19
N ASN A 100 -0.38 -11.51 17.91
CA ASN A 100 -0.21 -12.85 17.36
C ASN A 100 -1.03 -13.13 16.08
N ILE A 101 -1.16 -12.12 15.21
CA ILE A 101 -1.83 -12.23 13.90
C ILE A 101 -0.81 -12.70 12.86
N GLN A 102 -1.04 -13.88 12.29
CA GLN A 102 -0.18 -14.44 11.24
C GLN A 102 -0.75 -14.09 9.85
N GLN A 103 -0.48 -12.88 9.37
CA GLN A 103 -0.90 -12.42 8.05
C GLN A 103 0.25 -11.73 7.33
N ASP A 104 0.40 -12.03 6.04
CA ASP A 104 1.39 -11.39 5.18
C ASP A 104 0.87 -10.07 4.62
N ILE A 105 1.78 -9.12 4.44
CA ILE A 105 1.52 -7.84 3.77
C ILE A 105 2.18 -7.85 2.39
N GLU A 106 1.43 -7.46 1.38
CA GLU A 106 1.88 -7.34 0.00
C GLU A 106 2.00 -5.87 -0.42
N ILE A 107 3.21 -5.44 -0.79
CA ILE A 107 3.44 -4.09 -1.29
C ILE A 107 3.18 -4.04 -2.80
N HIS A 108 2.29 -3.16 -3.20
CA HIS A 108 1.94 -2.90 -4.59
C HIS A 108 2.79 -1.74 -5.10
N ALA A 109 3.85 -2.06 -5.84
CA ALA A 109 4.74 -1.06 -6.41
C ALA A 109 4.29 -0.66 -7.82
N ASP A 110 4.29 0.64 -8.12
CA ASP A 110 4.00 1.16 -9.46
C ASP A 110 5.21 1.04 -10.39
N ILE A 111 5.51 -0.20 -10.77
CA ILE A 111 6.61 -0.54 -11.67
C ILE A 111 6.08 -1.51 -12.73
N GLY A 112 6.37 -1.23 -13.99
CA GLY A 112 5.99 -2.10 -15.11
C GLY A 112 7.13 -2.99 -15.63
N ILE A 113 6.80 -4.22 -16.02
CA ILE A 113 7.71 -5.22 -16.61
C ILE A 113 8.10 -4.98 -18.07
N ASN A 114 7.56 -3.94 -18.71
CA ASN A 114 7.88 -3.62 -20.10
C ASN A 114 9.32 -3.07 -20.18
N LYS A 115 10.22 -3.75 -20.91
CA LYS A 115 11.62 -3.35 -21.10
C LYS A 115 11.82 -1.93 -21.62
N ARG A 116 10.85 -1.38 -22.35
CA ARG A 116 10.86 0.01 -22.85
C ARG A 116 10.22 1.01 -21.87
N GLY A 117 9.76 0.55 -20.72
CA GLY A 117 9.09 1.35 -19.71
C GLY A 117 10.07 2.14 -18.85
N LYS A 118 9.68 3.36 -18.48
CA LYS A 118 10.50 4.29 -17.67
C LYS A 118 10.92 3.76 -16.29
N THR A 119 10.27 2.69 -15.83
CA THR A 119 10.46 2.11 -14.49
C THR A 119 11.15 0.75 -14.53
N TYR A 120 11.41 0.19 -15.71
CA TYR A 120 11.90 -1.19 -15.86
C TYR A 120 13.22 -1.43 -15.12
N GLU A 121 14.14 -0.47 -15.23
CA GLU A 121 15.46 -0.52 -14.58
C GLU A 121 15.37 -0.54 -13.05
N LEU A 122 14.25 -0.10 -12.47
CA LEU A 122 14.01 -0.04 -11.03
C LEU A 122 13.45 -1.34 -10.46
N ILE A 123 13.05 -2.31 -11.30
CA ILE A 123 12.40 -3.54 -10.83
C ILE A 123 13.25 -4.25 -9.79
N ASN A 124 14.48 -4.61 -10.12
CA ASN A 124 15.33 -5.41 -9.24
C ASN A 124 15.62 -4.68 -7.93
N GLU A 125 15.85 -3.38 -8.01
CA GLU A 125 16.15 -2.56 -6.85
C GLU A 125 14.96 -2.45 -5.90
N ILE A 126 13.79 -2.07 -6.40
CA ILE A 126 12.60 -1.85 -5.57
C ILE A 126 12.05 -3.18 -5.05
N THR A 127 12.00 -4.21 -5.89
CA THR A 127 11.55 -5.54 -5.44
C THR A 127 12.52 -6.18 -4.46
N GLY A 128 13.83 -5.98 -4.64
CA GLY A 128 14.86 -6.39 -3.70
C GLY A 128 14.73 -5.67 -2.37
N TRP A 129 14.47 -4.36 -2.38
CA TRP A 129 14.23 -3.56 -1.18
C TRP A 129 12.99 -4.05 -0.40
N ILE A 130 11.86 -4.24 -1.08
CA ILE A 130 10.62 -4.72 -0.44
C ILE A 130 10.84 -6.10 0.20
N LYS A 131 11.48 -7.03 -0.53
CA LYS A 131 11.84 -8.35 0.00
C LYS A 131 12.79 -8.27 1.19
N GLY A 132 13.82 -7.42 1.10
CA GLY A 132 14.78 -7.20 2.17
C GLY A 132 14.15 -6.62 3.45
N ALA A 133 13.06 -5.87 3.29
CA ALA A 133 12.24 -5.37 4.40
C ALA A 133 11.26 -6.42 4.98
N GLY A 134 11.22 -7.64 4.42
CA GLY A 134 10.41 -8.75 4.92
C GLY A 134 8.99 -8.84 4.33
N TYR A 135 8.69 -8.08 3.26
CA TYR A 135 7.35 -8.06 2.67
C TYR A 135 7.29 -8.75 1.31
N ARG A 136 6.09 -9.22 0.95
CA ARG A 136 5.79 -9.67 -0.41
C ARG A 136 5.59 -8.45 -1.31
N TYR A 137 5.73 -8.62 -2.63
CA TYR A 137 5.43 -7.55 -3.59
C TYR A 137 4.57 -8.02 -4.75
N GLN A 138 3.87 -7.07 -5.35
CA GLN A 138 3.34 -7.15 -6.70
C GLN A 138 3.75 -5.91 -7.49
N ILE A 139 3.95 -6.10 -8.79
CA ILE A 139 4.26 -5.04 -9.75
C ILE A 139 3.23 -5.08 -10.89
N LYS A 140 3.12 -4.01 -11.69
CA LYS A 140 2.15 -3.97 -12.79
C LYS A 140 2.50 -5.02 -13.86
N PRO A 141 1.52 -5.75 -14.40
CA PRO A 141 0.06 -5.53 -14.28
C PRO A 141 -0.63 -6.26 -13.11
N TYR A 142 0.11 -6.93 -12.24
CA TYR A 142 -0.46 -7.81 -11.20
C TYR A 142 -0.81 -7.08 -9.89
N SER A 143 -0.19 -5.93 -9.62
CA SER A 143 -0.52 -5.06 -8.49
C SER A 143 -1.84 -4.30 -8.73
N THR A 144 -2.97 -4.93 -8.41
CA THR A 144 -4.31 -4.41 -8.79
C THR A 144 -5.10 -3.81 -7.64
N THR A 145 -5.13 -4.40 -6.45
CA THR A 145 -6.07 -3.96 -5.39
C THR A 145 -5.73 -2.56 -4.86
N ALA A 146 -4.61 -2.40 -4.16
CA ALA A 146 -4.23 -1.10 -3.60
C ALA A 146 -3.89 -0.10 -4.71
N SER A 147 -3.19 -0.54 -5.77
CA SER A 147 -2.82 0.33 -6.90
C SER A 147 -4.03 0.93 -7.62
N CYS A 148 -5.08 0.15 -7.92
CA CYS A 148 -6.24 0.69 -8.64
C CYS A 148 -7.04 1.69 -7.78
N ILE A 149 -7.11 1.46 -6.47
CA ILE A 149 -7.74 2.42 -5.54
C ILE A 149 -6.90 3.71 -5.49
N ALA A 150 -5.58 3.59 -5.40
CA ALA A 150 -4.67 4.73 -5.36
C ALA A 150 -4.73 5.55 -6.67
N ASP A 151 -4.63 4.91 -7.82
CA ASP A 151 -4.72 5.55 -9.15
C ASP A 151 -6.07 6.24 -9.37
N ARG A 152 -7.18 5.65 -8.91
CA ARG A 152 -8.50 6.29 -8.98
C ARG A 152 -8.59 7.54 -8.12
N LEU A 153 -7.98 7.52 -6.93
CA LEU A 153 -8.04 8.62 -5.97
C LEU A 153 -7.00 9.72 -6.26
N SER A 154 -5.93 9.40 -6.97
CA SER A 154 -4.83 10.33 -7.26
C SER A 154 -5.13 11.25 -8.46
N LYS A 155 -5.81 10.73 -9.50
CA LYS A 155 -6.28 11.50 -10.66
C LYS A 155 -7.18 12.68 -10.23
#